data_AF-A0A8T4JDA1-F1
#
_entry.id   AF-A0A8T4JDA1-F1
#
_cell.length_a   1.000
_cell.length_b   1.000
_cell.length_c   1.000
_cell.angle_alpha   90.00
_cell.angle_beta   90.00
_cell.angle_gamma   90.00
#
_symmetry.space_group_name_H-M   'P 1'
#
loop_
_entity.id
_entity.type
_entity.pdbx_description
1 polymer ?
#
loop_
_entity_poly.entity_id
_entity_poly.type
_entity_poly.pdbx_seq_one_letter_code
_entity_poly.pdbx_strand_id
1 'polypeptide(L)'
;MARKEFKYRGFTGEQLKELPLKEFMILLPARERRSLARGFTKEEQSLLTKLEKRDKVKTHERQMVIIPSLIGKTIGVHNGKDYVNILITDEMVGQRLGQFA
;
A
#
# COMPACT_ATOMS: atom_id res chain seq x y z
N MET A 1 10.65 17.92 -18.93
CA MET A 1 10.14 16.54 -19.06
C MET A 1 8.85 16.47 -18.24
N ALA A 2 7.68 16.46 -18.89
CA ALA A 2 6.41 16.54 -18.18
C ALA A 2 6.16 15.24 -17.40
N ARG A 3 6.00 15.35 -16.08
CA ARG A 3 5.60 14.23 -15.21
C ARG A 3 4.19 13.84 -15.66
N LYS A 4 4.01 12.66 -16.26
CA LYS A 4 2.67 12.16 -16.59
C LYS A 4 1.90 12.03 -15.28
N GLU A 5 0.75 12.71 -15.18
CA GLU A 5 -0.15 12.58 -14.05
C GLU A 5 -0.68 11.15 -13.99
N PHE A 6 -0.19 10.37 -13.03
CA PHE A 6 -0.66 9.00 -12.84
C PHE A 6 -2.09 9.04 -12.29
N LYS A 7 -2.99 8.32 -12.95
CA LYS A 7 -4.39 8.17 -12.53
C LYS A 7 -4.69 6.69 -12.30
N TYR A 8 -5.06 6.33 -11.07
CA TYR A 8 -5.53 4.98 -10.78
C TYR A 8 -7.04 4.92 -10.99
N ARG A 9 -7.49 4.17 -12.01
CA ARG A 9 -8.91 4.03 -12.39
C ARG A 9 -9.64 5.39 -12.51
N GLY A 10 -8.94 6.42 -12.98
CA GLY A 10 -9.48 7.77 -13.17
C GLY A 10 -9.22 8.75 -12.02
N PHE A 11 -8.76 8.28 -10.85
CA PHE A 11 -8.48 9.12 -9.68
C PHE A 11 -7.01 9.51 -9.60
N THR A 12 -6.72 10.74 -9.18
CA THR A 12 -5.36 11.19 -8.88
C THR A 12 -4.89 10.66 -7.52
N GLY A 13 -3.58 10.64 -7.29
CA GLY A 13 -3.00 10.19 -6.01
C GLY A 13 -3.51 10.98 -4.80
N GLU A 14 -3.79 12.27 -4.97
CA GLU A 14 -4.35 13.13 -3.92
C GLU A 14 -5.81 12.77 -3.62
N GLN A 15 -6.64 12.59 -4.65
CA GLN A 15 -8.03 12.17 -4.50
C GLN A 15 -8.12 10.80 -3.82
N LEU A 16 -7.22 9.87 -4.13
CA LEU A 16 -7.21 8.54 -3.50
C LEU A 16 -6.93 8.57 -1.99
N LYS A 17 -6.19 9.57 -1.49
CA LYS A 17 -5.91 9.72 -0.05
C LYS A 17 -7.13 10.22 0.73
N GLU A 18 -7.95 11.03 0.08
CA GLU A 18 -9.15 11.62 0.69
C GLU A 18 -10.33 10.64 0.73
N LEU A 19 -10.36 9.67 -0.20
CA LEU A 19 -11.42 8.67 -0.24
C LEU A 19 -11.43 7.76 0.99
N PRO A 20 -12.61 7.48 1.57
CA PRO A 20 -12.72 6.49 2.64
C PRO A 20 -12.40 5.08 2.11
N LEU A 21 -11.83 4.23 2.98
CA LEU A 21 -11.40 2.88 2.61
C LEU A 21 -12.50 2.04 1.93
N LYS A 22 -13.76 2.24 2.30
CA LYS A 22 -14.91 1.53 1.71
C LYS A 22 -15.13 1.87 0.23
N GLU A 23 -14.94 3.13 -0.15
CA GLU A 23 -15.07 3.56 -1.55
C GLU A 23 -13.88 3.09 -2.37
N PHE A 24 -12.68 3.15 -1.78
CA PHE A 24 -11.48 2.60 -2.38
C PHE A 24 -11.59 1.09 -2.67
N MET A 25 -12.26 0.32 -1.81
CA MET A 25 -12.48 -1.12 -2.01
C MET A 25 -13.27 -1.45 -3.29
N ILE A 26 -14.17 -0.57 -3.74
CA ILE A 26 -14.93 -0.76 -4.99
C ILE A 26 -13.99 -0.61 -6.19
N LEU A 27 -12.96 0.24 -6.05
CA LEU A 27 -11.92 0.49 -7.05
C LEU A 27 -10.79 -0.54 -7.04
N LEU A 28 -10.88 -1.62 -6.26
CA LEU A 28 -9.86 -2.68 -6.26
C LEU A 28 -10.29 -3.89 -7.09
N PRO A 29 -9.33 -4.70 -7.59
CA PRO A 29 -9.65 -6.01 -8.16
C PRO A 29 -10.22 -6.95 -7.08
N ALA A 30 -10.90 -8.01 -7.52
CA ALA A 30 -11.68 -8.87 -6.62
C ALA A 30 -10.86 -9.52 -5.49
N ARG A 31 -9.57 -9.82 -5.74
CA ARG A 31 -8.68 -10.46 -4.76
C ARG A 31 -8.35 -9.52 -3.60
N GLU A 32 -7.97 -8.29 -3.91
CA GLU A 32 -7.59 -7.26 -2.95
C GLU A 32 -8.82 -6.79 -2.16
N ARG A 33 -9.95 -6.61 -2.87
CA ARG A 33 -11.25 -6.33 -2.24
C ARG A 33 -11.64 -7.42 -1.24
N ARG A 34 -11.47 -8.70 -1.59
CA ARG A 34 -11.75 -9.83 -0.68
C ARG A 34 -10.84 -9.80 0.55
N SER A 35 -9.56 -9.46 0.38
CA SER A 35 -8.61 -9.35 1.49
C SER A 35 -9.06 -8.28 2.48
N LEU A 36 -9.36 -7.08 1.99
CA LEU A 36 -9.81 -5.97 2.83
C LEU A 36 -11.18 -6.22 3.46
N ALA A 37 -12.09 -6.91 2.76
CA ALA A 37 -13.41 -7.26 3.29
C ALA A 37 -13.34 -8.28 4.44
N ARG A 38 -12.34 -9.17 4.43
CA ARG A 38 -12.06 -10.07 5.56
C ARG A 38 -11.42 -9.35 6.74
N GLY A 39 -10.83 -8.18 6.50
CA GLY A 39 -10.13 -7.37 7.49
C GLY A 39 -8.63 -7.61 7.50
N PHE A 40 -7.94 -6.80 8.29
CA PHE A 40 -6.49 -6.86 8.47
C PHE A 40 -6.10 -7.89 9.52
N THR A 41 -5.00 -8.60 9.25
CA THR A 41 -4.34 -9.44 10.27
C THR A 41 -3.73 -8.56 11.37
N LYS A 42 -3.41 -9.16 12.53
CA LYS A 42 -2.74 -8.46 13.63
C LYS A 42 -1.41 -7.82 13.22
N GLU A 43 -0.70 -8.47 12.30
CA GLU A 43 0.61 -8.04 11.81
C GLU A 43 0.48 -6.83 10.87
N GLU A 44 -0.51 -6.85 9.97
CA GLU A 44 -0.85 -5.71 9.12
C GLU A 44 -1.30 -4.49 9.94
N GLN A 45 -2.10 -4.70 11.00
CA GLN A 45 -2.48 -3.63 11.93
C GLN A 45 -1.26 -3.06 12.65
N SER A 46 -0.38 -3.93 13.17
CA SER A 46 0.87 -3.51 13.81
C SER A 46 1.75 -2.68 12.87
N LEU A 47 1.82 -3.08 11.60
CA LEU A 47 2.54 -2.35 10.58
C LEU A 47 1.94 -0.96 10.35
N LEU A 48 0.62 -0.85 10.21
CA LEU A 48 -0.05 0.44 10.01
C LEU A 48 0.23 1.40 11.18
N THR A 49 0.10 0.92 12.42
CA THR A 49 0.42 1.72 13.62
C THR A 49 1.90 2.13 13.68
N LYS A 50 2.83 1.30 13.18
CA LYS A 50 4.26 1.65 13.10
C LYS A 50 4.52 2.74 12.06
N LEU A 51 3.81 2.69 10.93
CA LEU A 51 3.93 3.65 9.83
C LEU A 51 3.35 5.03 10.15
N GLU A 52 2.39 5.10 11.06
CA GLU A 52 1.92 6.39 11.63
C GLU A 52 3.04 7.10 12.41
N LYS A 53 3.90 6.34 13.09
CA LYS A 53 4.96 6.88 13.97
C LYS A 53 6.32 7.05 13.29
N ARG A 54 6.59 6.31 12.21
CA ARG A 54 7.90 6.26 11.56
C ARG A 54 7.75 6.24 10.04
N ASP A 55 8.62 6.97 9.36
CA ASP A 55 8.63 7.00 7.88
C ASP A 55 9.32 5.79 7.24
N LYS A 56 10.12 5.06 8.02
CA LYS A 56 10.83 3.84 7.61
C LYS A 56 10.46 2.68 8.53
N VAL A 57 9.80 1.67 7.98
CA VAL A 57 9.38 0.47 8.73
C VAL A 57 9.79 -0.78 7.97
N LYS A 58 10.35 -1.76 8.69
CA LYS A 58 10.66 -3.09 8.14
C LYS A 58 9.47 -4.03 8.37
N THR A 59 9.16 -4.86 7.39
CA THR A 59 8.06 -5.83 7.44
C THR A 59 8.48 -7.18 6.86
N HIS A 60 8.00 -8.24 7.51
CA HIS A 60 7.99 -9.60 6.94
C HIS A 60 6.69 -9.90 6.21
N GLU A 61 5.64 -9.11 6.43
CA GLU A 61 4.34 -9.30 5.80
C GLU A 61 4.39 -8.83 4.35
N ARG A 62 4.25 -9.78 3.42
CA ARG A 62 4.33 -9.59 1.97
C ARG A 62 2.95 -9.59 1.31
N GLN A 63 1.91 -10.06 1.99
CA GLN A 63 0.57 -10.21 1.44
C GLN A 63 -0.28 -8.95 1.55
N MET A 64 0.17 -7.97 2.34
CA MET A 64 -0.54 -6.71 2.54
C MET A 64 -0.72 -5.94 1.23
N VAL A 65 -1.93 -5.41 1.05
CA VAL A 65 -2.30 -4.54 -0.07
C VAL A 65 -1.86 -3.10 0.23
N ILE A 66 -1.28 -2.43 -0.76
CA ILE A 66 -0.88 -1.02 -0.65
C ILE A 66 -2.12 -0.14 -0.70
N ILE A 67 -2.36 0.54 0.42
CA ILE A 67 -3.45 1.48 0.65
C ILE A 67 -2.98 2.91 0.32
N PRO A 68 -3.84 3.81 -0.18
CA PRO A 68 -3.46 5.20 -0.48
C PRO A 68 -2.77 5.96 0.67
N SER A 69 -3.11 5.64 1.93
CA SER A 69 -2.48 6.24 3.12
C SER A 69 -0.96 5.96 3.21
N LEU A 70 -0.47 4.90 2.55
CA LEU A 70 0.95 4.50 2.57
C LEU A 70 1.80 5.23 1.52
N ILE A 71 1.20 6.02 0.63
CA ILE A 71 1.92 6.77 -0.41
C ILE A 71 2.93 7.72 0.22
N GLY A 72 4.19 7.65 -0.24
CA GLY A 72 5.30 8.47 0.27
C GLY A 72 6.00 7.89 1.50
N LYS A 73 5.56 6.75 2.02
CA LYS A 73 6.27 6.03 3.10
C LYS A 73 7.28 5.06 2.51
N THR A 74 8.35 4.79 3.27
CA THR A 74 9.38 3.82 2.89
C THR A 74 9.19 2.53 3.68
N ILE A 75 9.00 1.41 3.00
CA ILE A 75 8.83 0.10 3.62
C ILE A 75 10.00 -0.79 3.21
N GLY A 76 10.65 -1.38 4.21
CA GLY A 76 11.63 -2.44 4.02
C GLY A 76 10.92 -3.78 3.98
N VAL A 77 10.73 -4.37 2.80
CA VAL A 77 10.04 -5.66 2.65
C VAL A 77 11.06 -6.79 2.65
N HIS A 78 10.82 -7.82 3.47
CA HIS A 78 11.71 -8.97 3.57
C HIS A 78 11.56 -9.91 2.36
N ASN A 79 12.66 -10.17 1.64
CA ASN A 79 12.65 -11.07 0.48
C ASN A 79 12.95 -12.54 0.82
N GLY A 80 13.33 -12.83 2.06
CA GLY A 80 13.75 -14.16 2.53
C GLY A 80 15.17 -14.17 3.09
N LYS A 81 16.00 -13.20 2.70
CA LYS A 81 17.38 -13.02 3.17
C LYS A 81 17.63 -11.61 3.68
N ASP A 82 17.25 -10.62 2.89
CA ASP A 82 17.49 -9.20 3.14
C ASP A 82 16.19 -8.39 3.09
N TYR A 83 16.26 -7.15 3.57
CA TYR A 83 15.16 -6.20 3.49
C TYR A 83 15.39 -5.23 2.33
N VAL A 84 14.49 -5.26 1.36
CA VAL A 84 14.49 -4.32 0.23
C VAL A 84 13.72 -3.08 0.63
N ASN A 85 14.39 -1.93 0.70
CA ASN A 85 13.76 -0.66 1.04
C ASN A 85 13.10 -0.05 -0.19
N ILE A 86 11.78 0.11 -0.14
CA ILE A 86 10.98 0.56 -1.27
C ILE A 86 10.21 1.81 -0.83
N LEU A 87 10.32 2.87 -1.63
CA LEU A 87 9.49 4.06 -1.49
C LEU A 87 8.18 3.83 -2.24
N ILE A 88 7.05 3.93 -1.54
CA ILE A 88 5.73 3.68 -2.15
C ILE A 88 5.34 4.86 -3.04
N THR A 89 5.18 4.58 -4.33
CA THR A 89 4.67 5.52 -5.33
C THR A 89 3.18 5.28 -5.61
N ASP A 90 2.52 6.26 -6.24
CA ASP A 90 1.09 6.19 -6.59
C ASP A 90 0.76 5.00 -7.51
N GLU A 91 1.72 4.58 -8.33
CA GLU A 91 1.57 3.46 -9.27
C GLU A 91 1.41 2.10 -8.59
N MET A 92 1.86 1.99 -7.34
CA MET A 92 1.86 0.75 -6.58
C MET A 92 0.54 0.53 -5.82
N VAL A 93 -0.36 1.52 -5.81
CA VAL A 93 -1.64 1.44 -5.10
C VAL A 93 -2.48 0.28 -5.64
N GLY A 94 -3.03 -0.52 -4.71
CA GLY A 94 -3.82 -1.70 -5.05
C GLY A 94 -3.01 -2.93 -5.45
N GLN A 95 -1.68 -2.89 -5.40
CA GLN A 95 -0.83 -4.07 -5.51
C GLN A 95 -0.42 -4.59 -4.12
N ARG A 96 0.22 -5.76 -4.05
CA ARG A 96 0.71 -6.35 -2.80
C ARG A 96 2.18 -6.01 -2.60
N LEU A 97 2.60 -5.78 -1.35
CA LEU A 97 4.00 -5.46 -1.01
C LEU A 97 5.00 -6.51 -1.52
N GLY A 98 4.61 -7.78 -1.51
CA GLY A 98 5.44 -8.89 -1.94
C GLY A 98 5.81 -8.92 -3.42
N GLN A 99 5.17 -8.10 -4.27
CA GLN A 99 5.53 -7.99 -5.70
C GLN A 99 6.79 -7.17 -5.93
N PHE A 100 7.22 -6.40 -4.94
CA PHE A 100 8.32 -5.45 -5.07
C PHE A 100 9.60 -5.90 -4.34
N ALA A 101 9.62 -7.13 -3.80
CA ALA A 101 10.67 -7.65 -2.92
C ALA A 101 11.18 -9.04 -3.33
#